data_AF-X1MKN7-F1
#
_entry.id   AF-X1MKN7-F1
#
_cell.length_a   1.000
_cell.length_b   1.000
_cell.length_c   1.000
_cell.angle_alpha   90.00
_cell.angle_beta   90.00
_cell.angle_gamma   90.00
#
_symmetry.space_group_name_H-M   'P 1'
#
loop_
_entity.id
_entity.type
_entity.pdbx_description
1 polymer ?
#
loop_
_entity_poly.entity_id
_entity_poly.type
_entity_poly.pdbx_seq_one_letter_code
_entity_poly.pdbx_strand_id
1 'polypeptide(L)'
;MKKAELMARANRFYPDGHLSEYFDKEGEFVDNPDGGDGLARFIVSELNEAVDYEQPDEVIIAQATRAMHRAMDEICSVIAGLDDLVNWRL
;
A
#
# COMPACT_ATOMS: atom_id res chain seq x y z
N MET A 1 9.04 15.24 -4.82
CA MET A 1 9.37 13.85 -5.20
C MET A 1 8.29 13.40 -6.15
N LYS A 2 8.66 12.67 -7.20
CA LYS A 2 7.67 12.18 -8.16
C LYS A 2 7.01 10.90 -7.68
N LYS A 3 5.81 10.61 -8.18
CA LYS A 3 5.06 9.37 -7.92
C LYS A 3 5.90 8.10 -8.16
N ALA A 4 6.51 7.98 -9.34
CA ALA A 4 7.46 6.91 -9.65
C ALA A 4 8.60 6.75 -8.63
N GLU A 5 9.10 7.86 -8.07
CA GLU A 5 10.20 7.82 -7.08
C GLU A 5 9.71 7.27 -5.73
N LEU A 6 8.51 7.65 -5.30
CA LEU A 6 7.87 7.10 -4.09
C LEU A 6 7.62 5.60 -4.27
N MET A 7 7.01 5.19 -5.37
CA MET A 7 6.68 3.79 -5.67
C MET A 7 7.93 2.92 -5.74
N ALA A 8 8.98 3.39 -6.44
CA ALA A 8 10.25 2.67 -6.51
C ALA A 8 10.93 2.55 -5.14
N ARG A 9 10.82 3.56 -4.27
CA ARG A 9 11.32 3.47 -2.89
C ARG A 9 10.52 2.46 -2.07
N ALA A 10 9.20 2.53 -2.10
CA ALA A 10 8.33 1.58 -1.40
C ALA A 10 8.64 0.14 -1.84
N ASN A 11 8.81 -0.09 -3.14
CA ASN A 11 9.10 -1.41 -3.69
C ASN A 11 10.42 -2.02 -3.18
N ARG A 12 11.44 -1.19 -2.90
CA ARG A 12 12.71 -1.68 -2.34
C ARG A 12 12.60 -2.23 -0.93
N PHE A 13 11.58 -1.81 -0.18
CA PHE A 13 11.33 -2.28 1.18
C PHE A 13 10.23 -3.35 1.23
N TYR A 14 9.52 -3.56 0.12
CA TYR A 14 8.54 -4.63 0.01
C TYR A 14 9.25 -5.97 -0.28
N PRO A 15 8.88 -7.07 0.39
CA PRO A 15 9.45 -8.39 0.11
C PRO A 15 9.40 -8.72 -1.38
N ASP A 16 10.52 -9.21 -1.92
CA ASP A 16 10.68 -9.68 -3.30
C ASP A 16 10.35 -8.64 -4.41
N GLY A 17 10.04 -7.38 -4.05
CA GLY A 17 9.85 -6.29 -5.00
C GLY A 17 8.57 -6.39 -5.84
N HIS A 18 7.53 -7.06 -5.33
CA HIS A 18 6.28 -7.29 -6.05
C HIS A 18 5.41 -6.04 -6.27
N LEU A 19 5.66 -4.90 -5.60
CA LEU A 19 4.92 -3.66 -5.90
C LEU A 19 5.12 -3.23 -7.36
N SER A 20 6.30 -3.50 -7.92
CA SER A 20 6.63 -3.16 -9.31
C SER A 20 5.76 -3.86 -10.36
N GLU A 21 5.00 -4.88 -9.97
CA GLU A 21 4.02 -5.53 -10.84
C GLU A 21 2.76 -4.69 -11.04
N TYR A 22 2.53 -3.68 -10.18
CA TYR A 22 1.28 -2.94 -10.11
C TYR A 22 1.44 -1.42 -10.34
N PHE A 23 2.61 -0.93 -10.73
CA PHE A 23 2.78 0.45 -11.20
C PHE A 23 3.61 0.57 -12.48
N ASP A 24 3.30 1.57 -13.31
CA ASP A 24 4.06 1.89 -14.52
C ASP A 24 5.29 2.77 -14.26
N LYS A 25 6.01 3.17 -15.31
CA LYS A 25 7.22 4.00 -15.18
C LYS A 25 6.92 5.42 -14.66
N GLU A 26 5.66 5.88 -14.71
CA GLU A 26 5.17 7.13 -14.13
C GLU A 26 4.79 6.95 -12.65
N GLY A 27 4.64 5.72 -12.18
CA GLY A 27 4.17 5.36 -10.84
C GLY A 27 2.65 5.28 -10.75
N GLU A 28 1.96 5.27 -11.90
CA GLU A 28 0.51 5.09 -11.95
C GLU A 28 0.14 3.62 -11.72
N PHE A 29 -0.99 3.42 -11.04
CA PHE A 29 -1.49 2.08 -10.76
C PHE A 29 -1.84 1.39 -12.07
N VAL A 30 -1.35 0.18 -12.23
CA VAL A 30 -1.71 -0.72 -13.33
C VAL A 30 -2.21 -2.02 -12.73
N ASP A 31 -3.36 -2.48 -13.21
CA ASP A 31 -3.83 -3.81 -12.82
C ASP A 31 -2.99 -4.86 -13.55
N ASN A 32 -2.58 -5.90 -12.83
CA ASN A 32 -1.86 -7.03 -13.38
C ASN A 32 -2.68 -8.31 -13.13
N PRO A 33 -3.48 -8.77 -14.13
CA PRO A 33 -4.31 -9.96 -13.99
C PRO A 33 -3.54 -11.24 -13.72
N ASP A 34 -2.26 -11.28 -14.12
CA ASP A 34 -1.36 -12.42 -13.91
C ASP A 34 -0.54 -12.29 -12.60
N GLY A 35 -0.68 -11.16 -11.88
CA GLY A 35 0.00 -10.90 -10.61
C GLY A 35 -0.57 -11.74 -9.47
N GLY A 36 0.31 -12.26 -8.62
CA GLY A 36 -0.06 -13.17 -7.53
C GLY A 36 -0.22 -12.51 -6.16
N ASP A 37 0.30 -11.30 -5.98
CA ASP A 37 0.38 -10.65 -4.67
C ASP A 37 -0.72 -9.58 -4.49
N GLY A 38 -1.82 -10.01 -3.88
CA GLY A 38 -2.94 -9.11 -3.57
C GLY A 38 -2.59 -7.99 -2.59
N LEU A 39 -1.59 -8.19 -1.71
CA LEU A 39 -1.16 -7.14 -0.78
C LEU A 39 -0.30 -6.11 -1.50
N ALA A 40 0.55 -6.53 -2.43
CA ALA A 40 1.29 -5.62 -3.29
C ALA A 40 0.34 -4.74 -4.12
N ARG A 41 -0.68 -5.35 -4.74
CA ARG A 41 -1.74 -4.63 -5.45
C ARG A 41 -2.42 -3.58 -4.57
N PHE A 42 -2.82 -3.98 -3.36
CA PHE A 42 -3.47 -3.10 -2.40
C PHE A 42 -2.59 -1.91 -2.02
N ILE A 43 -1.32 -2.14 -1.68
CA ILE A 43 -0.39 -1.06 -1.28
C ILE A 43 -0.22 -0.03 -2.39
N VAL A 44 -0.06 -0.47 -3.64
CA VAL A 44 0.11 0.46 -4.77
C VAL A 44 -1.18 1.26 -5.02
N SER A 45 -2.35 0.62 -4.95
CA SER A 45 -3.65 1.32 -5.05
C SER A 45 -3.76 2.39 -3.95
N GLU A 46 -3.50 2.02 -2.70
CA GLU A 46 -3.63 2.90 -1.54
C GLU A 46 -2.69 4.10 -1.63
N LEU A 47 -1.43 3.88 -2.02
CA LEU A 47 -0.47 4.96 -2.24
C LEU A 47 -0.84 5.86 -3.43
N ASN A 48 -1.48 5.30 -4.47
CA ASN A 48 -1.92 6.08 -5.63
C ASN A 48 -3.10 7.00 -5.26
N GLU A 49 -4.07 6.47 -4.51
CA GLU A 49 -5.30 7.16 -4.15
C GLU A 49 -5.14 8.16 -2.99
N ALA A 50 -4.31 7.86 -2.00
CA ALA A 50 -4.25 8.63 -0.75
C ALA A 50 -3.25 9.80 -0.75
N VAL A 51 -2.43 9.93 -1.79
CA VAL A 51 -1.30 10.88 -1.83
C VAL A 51 -1.53 11.94 -2.91
N ASP A 52 -1.42 13.20 -2.52
CA ASP A 52 -1.39 14.34 -3.43
C ASP A 52 0.06 14.63 -3.83
N TYR A 53 0.40 14.24 -5.06
CA TYR A 53 1.76 14.33 -5.60
C TYR A 53 2.16 15.75 -6.06
N GLU A 54 1.25 16.72 -6.01
CA GLU A 54 1.55 18.14 -6.29
C GLU A 54 2.08 18.88 -5.05
N GLN A 55 2.18 18.20 -3.91
CA GLN A 55 2.66 18.76 -2.64
C GLN A 55 4.19 18.68 -2.49
N PRO A 56 4.79 19.43 -1.53
CA PRO A 56 6.19 19.27 -1.18
C PRO A 56 6.53 17.84 -0.72
N ASP A 57 7.78 17.42 -0.94
CA ASP A 57 8.28 16.05 -0.65
C ASP A 57 7.96 15.56 0.77
N GLU A 58 8.16 16.42 1.77
CA GLU A 58 7.86 16.10 3.17
C GLU A 58 6.37 15.81 3.40
N VAL A 59 5.49 16.51 2.69
CA VAL A 59 4.05 16.32 2.76
C VAL A 59 3.66 15.02 2.06
N ILE A 60 4.23 14.72 0.90
CA ILE A 60 4.04 13.45 0.17
C ILE A 60 4.45 12.27 1.06
N ILE A 61 5.63 12.32 1.68
CA ILE A 61 6.13 11.25 2.58
C ILE A 61 5.20 11.10 3.77
N ALA A 62 4.77 12.20 4.38
CA ALA A 62 3.86 12.17 5.53
C ALA A 62 2.49 11.60 5.16
N GLN A 63 1.95 11.94 3.99
CA GLN A 63 0.69 11.38 3.48
C GLN A 63 0.81 9.88 3.22
N ALA A 64 1.85 9.44 2.51
CA ALA A 64 2.10 8.02 2.23
C ALA A 64 2.25 7.20 3.53
N THR A 65 3.04 7.71 4.48
CA THR A 65 3.23 7.06 5.79
C THR A 65 1.92 6.97 6.56
N ARG A 66 1.11 8.04 6.57
CA ARG A 66 -0.21 8.03 7.23
C ARG A 66 -1.17 7.05 6.56
N ALA A 67 -1.16 6.95 5.23
CA ALA A 67 -1.99 5.97 4.51
C ALA A 67 -1.64 4.54 4.93
N MET A 68 -0.34 4.20 4.99
CA MET A 68 0.11 2.87 5.42
C MET A 68 -0.21 2.56 6.89
N HIS A 69 -0.07 3.54 7.79
CA HIS A 69 -0.47 3.34 9.19
C HIS A 69 -1.99 3.12 9.33
N ARG A 70 -2.82 3.88 8.58
CA ARG A 70 -4.27 3.66 8.59
C ARG A 70 -4.64 2.27 8.07
N ALA A 71 -4.07 1.87 6.94
CA ALA A 71 -4.27 0.53 6.39
C ALA A 71 -3.86 -0.57 7.38
N MET A 72 -2.74 -0.38 8.09
CA MET A 72 -2.30 -1.30 9.15
C MET A 72 -3.32 -1.36 10.30
N ASP A 73 -3.81 -0.22 10.80
CA ASP A 73 -4.80 -0.18 11.87
C ASP A 73 -6.12 -0.87 11.47
N GLU A 74 -6.55 -0.69 10.22
CA GLU A 74 -7.72 -1.36 9.65
C GLU A 74 -7.53 -2.87 9.54
N ILE A 75 -6.38 -3.32 9.01
CA ILE A 75 -6.03 -4.75 8.93
C ILE A 75 -6.01 -5.36 10.34
N CYS A 76 -5.37 -4.70 11.30
CA CYS A 76 -5.34 -5.15 12.71
C CYS A 76 -6.74 -5.24 13.32
N SER A 77 -7.61 -4.28 13.01
CA SER A 77 -9.00 -4.29 13.48
C SER A 77 -9.80 -5.46 12.92
N VAL A 78 -9.61 -5.78 11.64
CA VAL A 78 -10.22 -6.96 11.00
C VAL A 78 -9.70 -8.25 11.64
N ILE A 79 -8.39 -8.36 11.87
CA ILE A 79 -7.77 -9.52 12.54
C ILE A 79 -8.38 -9.71 13.93
N ALA A 80 -8.46 -8.65 14.75
CA ALA A 80 -9.04 -8.72 16.08
C ALA A 80 -10.49 -9.20 16.06
N GLY A 81 -11.30 -8.73 15.09
CA GLY A 81 -12.68 -9.20 14.91
C GLY A 81 -12.77 -10.67 14.51
N LEU A 82 -11.84 -11.16 13.68
CA LEU A 82 -11.78 -12.58 13.29
C LEU A 82 -11.34 -13.48 14.46
N ASP A 83 -10.38 -13.03 15.28
CA ASP A 83 -9.91 -13.76 16.47
C ASP A 83 -11.01 -13.86 17.54
N ASP A 84 -11.84 -12.81 17.70
CA ASP A 84 -12.98 -12.83 18.63
C ASP A 84 -13.99 -13.95 18.28
N LEU A 85 -14.20 -14.23 16.99
CA LEU A 85 -15.08 -15.33 16.55
C LEU A 85 -14.58 -16.71 16.97
N VAL A 86 -13.26 -16.88 17.11
CA VAL A 86 -12.66 -18.13 17.60
C VAL A 86 -12.96 -18.31 19.08
N ASN A 87 -12.87 -17.23 19.86
CA ASN A 87 -13.13 -17.24 21.31
C ASN A 87 -14.62 -17.43 21.64
N TRP A 88 -15.54 -17.05 20.75
CA TRP A 88 -16.98 -17.28 20.88
C TRP A 88 -17.42 -18.75 20.70
N ARG A 89 -16.55 -19.61 20.16
CA ARG A 89 -16.86 -21.02 19.85
C ARG A 89 -16.40 -22.01 20.93
N LEU A 90 -15.85 -21.53 22.05
CA LEU A 90 -15.46 -22.31 23.23
C LEU A 90 -16.40 -22.01 24.42
#